data_AF-A0A370EM97-F1
#
_entry.id   AF-A0A370EM97-F1
#
_cell.length_a   1.000
_cell.length_b   1.000
_cell.length_c   1.000
_cell.angle_alpha   90.00
_cell.angle_beta   90.00
_cell.angle_gamma   90.00
#
_symmetry.space_group_name_H-M   'P 1'
#
loop_
_entity.id
_entity.type
_entity.pdbx_description
1 polymer ?
#
loop_
_entity_poly.entity_id
_entity_poly.type
_entity_poly.pdbx_seq_one_letter_code
_entity_poly.pdbx_strand_id
1 'polypeptide(L)' 'MPLTECTFAFSRRMLNFFEYVGISTVGELAAIPLSELTRFRGFKTKCKAEMILFIEAEGLQKLYADFAQWKTSGINNR' A
#
# COMPACT_ATOMS: atom_id res chain seq x y z
N MET A 1 10.55 -6.87 7.71
CA MET A 1 11.18 -5.61 7.30
C MET A 1 10.29 -4.45 7.76
N PRO A 2 10.76 -3.62 8.69
CA PRO A 2 10.13 -2.34 9.05
C PRO A 2 9.96 -1.44 7.83
N LEU A 3 8.88 -0.66 7.77
CA LEU A 3 8.66 0.30 6.69
C LEU A 3 9.69 1.44 6.68
N THR A 4 10.31 1.71 7.83
CA THR A 4 11.41 2.68 7.98
C THR A 4 12.73 2.23 7.37
N GLU A 5 12.87 0.93 7.10
CA GLU A 5 14.07 0.35 6.46
C GLU A 5 13.91 0.23 4.94
N CYS A 6 12.71 0.50 4.41
CA CYS A 6 12.49 0.54 2.98
C CYS A 6 13.24 1.72 2.34
N THR A 7 13.77 1.52 1.14
CA THR A 7 14.46 2.57 0.37
C THR A 7 13.46 3.55 -0.26
N PHE A 8 12.20 3.14 -0.35
CA PHE A 8 11.12 3.95 -0.90
C PHE A 8 10.75 5.13 0.00
N ALA A 9 10.85 6.35 -0.55
CA ALA A 9 10.48 7.57 0.14
C ALA A 9 8.95 7.79 0.11
N PHE A 10 8.27 7.37 1.18
CA PHE A 10 6.84 7.60 1.34
C PHE A 10 6.50 9.08 1.53
N SER A 11 5.38 9.50 0.95
CA SER A 11 4.77 10.80 1.21
C SER A 11 4.23 10.85 2.63
N ARG A 12 4.16 12.06 3.20
CA ARG A 12 3.54 12.27 4.52
C ARG A 12 2.10 11.74 4.60
N ARG A 13 1.37 11.75 3.48
CA ARG A 13 0.01 11.19 3.44
C ARG A 13 0.02 9.67 3.67
N MET A 14 0.95 8.97 3.04
CA MET A 14 1.06 7.51 3.17
C MET A 14 1.59 7.11 4.55
N LEU A 15 2.56 7.86 5.09
CA LEU A 15 3.05 7.66 6.46
C LEU A 15 1.93 7.85 7.49
N ASN A 16 1.15 8.93 7.39
CA ASN A 16 0.00 9.14 8.27
C ASN A 16 -1.08 8.05 8.10
N PHE A 17 -1.22 7.48 6.89
CA PHE A 17 -2.12 6.36 6.66
C PHE A 17 -1.63 5.09 7.38
N PHE A 18 -0.35 4.77 7.27
CA PHE A 18 0.25 3.63 7.98
C PHE A 18 0.11 3.78 9.50
N GLU A 19 0.36 4.98 10.03
CA GLU A 19 0.17 5.28 11.45
C GLU A 19 -1.30 5.10 11.88
N TYR A 20 -2.26 5.61 11.09
CA TYR A 20 -3.69 5.49 11.38
C TYR A 20 -4.17 4.03 11.40
N VAL A 21 -3.63 3.18 10.52
CA VAL A 21 -3.99 1.75 10.44
C VAL A 21 -3.13 0.89 11.39
N GLY A 22 -2.08 1.46 11.99
CA GLY A 22 -1.16 0.74 12.88
C GLY A 22 -0.21 -0.21 12.13
N ILE A 23 0.17 0.13 10.90
CA ILE A 23 1.10 -0.65 10.07
C ILE A 23 2.52 -0.11 10.26
N SER A 24 3.43 -0.97 10.70
CA SER A 24 4.84 -0.64 10.95
C SER A 24 5.81 -1.48 10.12
N THR A 25 5.36 -2.63 9.61
CA THR A 25 6.18 -3.55 8.82
C THR A 25 5.55 -3.92 7.48
N VAL A 26 6.39 -4.35 6.54
CA VAL A 26 5.94 -4.91 5.26
C VAL A 26 5.08 -6.16 5.46
N GLY A 27 5.34 -6.96 6.51
CA GLY A 27 4.56 -8.15 6.82
C GLY A 27 3.13 -7.81 7.23
N GLU A 28 2.97 -6.79 8.08
CA GLU A 28 1.65 -6.27 8.46
C GLU A 28 0.90 -5.67 7.27
N LEU A 29 1.60 -4.94 6.40
CA LEU A 29 1.01 -4.42 5.17
C LEU A 29 0.54 -5.54 4.24
N ALA A 30 1.37 -6.57 4.06
CA ALA A 30 1.07 -7.72 3.20
C ALA A 30 -0.02 -8.64 3.75
N ALA A 31 -0.27 -8.60 5.07
CA ALA A 31 -1.39 -9.32 5.68
C ALA A 31 -2.76 -8.71 5.31
N ILE A 32 -2.78 -7.47 4.81
CA ILE A 32 -4.00 -6.78 4.39
C ILE A 32 -4.16 -6.95 2.87
N PRO A 33 -5.29 -7.53 2.39
CA PRO A 33 -5.56 -7.61 0.96
C PRO A 33 -5.59 -6.22 0.31
N LEU A 34 -5.05 -6.11 -0.92
CA LEU A 34 -5.01 -4.84 -1.66
C LEU A 34 -6.40 -4.23 -1.87
N SER A 35 -7.42 -5.07 -2.02
CA SER A 35 -8.82 -4.67 -2.12
C SER A 35 -9.34 -3.99 -0.84
N GLU A 36 -8.97 -4.48 0.33
CA GLU A 36 -9.36 -3.90 1.63
C GLU A 36 -8.70 -2.54 1.86
N LEU A 37 -7.47 -2.33 1.35
CA LEU A 37 -6.78 -1.05 1.47
C LEU A 37 -7.59 0.10 0.85
N THR A 38 -8.31 -0.16 -0.24
CA THR A 38 -9.17 0.85 -0.88
C THR A 38 -10.41 1.23 -0.07
N ARG A 39 -10.80 0.43 0.93
CA ARG A 39 -11.96 0.71 1.80
C ARG A 39 -11.64 1.65 2.95
N PHE A 40 -10.36 1.86 3.26
CA PHE A 40 -9.99 2.80 4.31
C PHE A 40 -10.24 4.24 3.86
N ARG A 41 -10.92 5.03 4.72
CA ARG A 41 -11.28 6.43 4.43
C ARG A 41 -10.08 7.29 4.02
N GLY A 42 -8.90 7.03 4.58
CA GLY A 42 -7.65 7.74 4.30
C GLY A 42 -6.90 7.26 3.05
N PHE A 43 -7.26 6.12 2.47
CA PHE A 43 -6.61 5.56 1.30
C PHE A 43 -7.25 6.10 0.02
N LYS A 44 -6.54 7.02 -0.65
CA LYS A 44 -7.01 7.69 -1.87
C LYS A 44 -6.16 7.31 -3.08
N THR A 45 -6.52 7.81 -4.25
CA THR A 45 -5.85 7.50 -5.54
C THR A 45 -4.34 7.75 -5.47
N LYS A 46 -3.91 8.79 -4.74
CA LYS A 46 -2.49 9.06 -4.50
C LYS A 46 -1.82 7.96 -3.66
N CYS A 47 -2.48 7.48 -2.59
CA CYS A 47 -1.97 6.37 -1.78
C CYS A 47 -1.86 5.09 -2.61
N LYS A 48 -2.85 4.80 -3.46
CA LYS A 48 -2.79 3.65 -4.39
C LYS A 48 -1.62 3.74 -5.36
N ALA A 49 -1.45 4.88 -6.04
CA ALA A 49 -0.34 5.09 -6.96
C ALA A 49 1.02 4.91 -6.26
N GLU A 50 1.14 5.47 -5.06
CA GLU A 50 2.34 5.36 -4.24
C GLU A 50 2.61 3.93 -3.79
N MET A 51 1.56 3.19 -3.42
CA MET A 51 1.68 1.79 -3.03
C MET A 51 2.07 0.88 -4.19
N ILE A 52 1.57 1.17 -5.41
CA ILE A 52 2.00 0.46 -6.63
C ILE A 52 3.50 0.67 -6.84
N LEU A 53 3.97 1.91 -6.77
CA LEU A 53 5.39 2.23 -6.93
C LEU A 53 6.26 1.57 -5.85
N PHE A 54 5.80 1.58 -4.61
CA PHE A 54 6.47 0.92 -3.49
C PHE A 54 6.61 -0.60 -3.73
N ILE A 55 5.52 -1.27 -4.08
CA ILE A 55 5.51 -2.71 -4.34
C ILE A 55 6.45 -3.07 -5.50
N GLU A 56 6.51 -2.22 -6.52
CA GLU A 56 7.39 -2.41 -7.67
C GLU A 56 8.87 -2.17 -7.35
N ALA A 57 9.17 -1.08 -6.63
CA ALA A 57 10.53 -0.71 -6.26
C ALA A 57 11.18 -1.73 -5.30
N GLU A 58 10.41 -2.25 -4.34
CA GLU A 58 10.91 -3.17 -3.32
C GLU A 58 10.73 -4.66 -3.70
N GLY A 59 10.24 -4.96 -4.91
CA GLY A 59 10.10 -6.34 -5.39
C GLY A 59 9.08 -7.17 -4.60
N LEU A 60 8.02 -6.53 -4.09
CA LEU A 60 7.03 -7.14 -3.20
C LEU A 60 5.83 -7.76 -3.93
N GLN A 61 5.82 -7.78 -5.27
CA GLN A 61 4.70 -8.25 -6.09
C GLN A 61 4.29 -9.69 -5.72
N LYS A 62 5.25 -10.54 -5.37
CA LYS A 62 5.02 -11.94 -4.95
C LYS A 62 4.21 -12.08 -3.65
N LEU A 63 4.14 -11.02 -2.84
CA LEU A 63 3.34 -11.01 -1.61
C LEU A 63 1.86 -10.74 -1.89
N TYR A 64 1.52 -10.31 -3.10
CA TYR A 64 0.17 -9.89 -3.48
C TYR A 64 -0.25 -10.59 -4.78
N ALA A 65 -0.92 -11.74 -4.66
CA ALA A 65 -1.33 -12.54 -5.80
C ALA A 65 -2.25 -11.78 -6.78
N ASP A 66 -3.01 -10.80 -6.28
CA ASP A 66 -3.95 -9.96 -7.03
C ASP A 66 -3.33 -8.63 -7.52
N PHE A 67 -2.02 -8.41 -7.34
CA PHE A 67 -1.38 -7.12 -7.63
C PHE A 67 -1.57 -6.64 -9.07
N ALA A 68 -1.38 -7.52 -10.05
CA ALA A 68 -1.49 -7.14 -11.47
C ALA A 68 -2.90 -6.64 -11.83
N GLN A 69 -3.94 -7.30 -11.31
CA GLN A 69 -5.33 -6.89 -11.48
C GLN A 69 -5.64 -5.64 -10.65
N TRP A 70 -5.13 -5.56 -9.43
CA TRP A 70 -5.37 -4.42 -8.56
C TRP A 70 -4.74 -3.14 -9.11
N LYS A 71 -3.55 -3.21 -9.71
CA LYS A 71 -2.85 -2.08 -10.33
C LYS A 71 -3.69 -1.42 -11.44
N THR A 72 -4.42 -2.22 -12.22
CA THR A 72 -5.25 -1.72 -13.34
C THR A 72 -6.65 -1.30 -12.90
N SER A 73 -7.11 -1.77 -11.75
CA SER A 73 -8.40 -1.36 -11.18
C SER A 73 -8.39 0.10 -10.70
N GLY A 74 -9.50 0.82 -10.89
CA GLY A 74 -9.71 2.12 -10.24
C GLY A 74 -9.95 1.98 -8.73
N ILE A 75 -9.83 3.07 -7.97
CA ILE A 75 -10.42 3.12 -6.62
C ILE A 75 -11.90 3.44 -6.80
N ASN A 76 -12.77 2.46 -6.59
CA ASN A 76 -14.21 2.71 -6.49
C ASN A 76 -14.50 3.35 -5.13
N ASN A 77 -14.50 4.68 -5.08
CA ASN A 77 -15.14 5.43 -3.99
C ASN A 77 -16.66 5.40 -4.24
N ARG A 78 -17.34 4.29 -3.91
CA ARG A 78 -18.80 4.26 -3.79
C ARG A 78 -19.19 4.34 -2.33
#